data_AF-A0A4R4NEP5-F1
#
_entry.id   AF-A0A4R4NEP5-F1
#
_cell.length_a   1.000
_cell.length_b   1.000
_cell.length_c   1.000
_cell.angle_alpha   90.00
_cell.angle_beta   90.00
_cell.angle_gamma   90.00
#
_symmetry.space_group_name_H-M   'P 1'
#
loop_
_entity.id
_entity.type
_entity.pdbx_description
1 polymer ?
#
loop_
_entity_poly.entity_id
_entity_poly.type
_entity_poly.pdbx_seq_one_letter_code
_entity_poly.pdbx_strand_id
1 'polypeptide(L)'
;MAVEVSAQVSVPEVIGTLPGPWQQRQLAEVNDAVVRLARFHGAFPWHHHDEDELFLCWDGTFSIELEGRESVIMRTGDVFVVPRGLRHRPVADEPAHALMVEKPETKQYGSQPENGQV
;
A
#
# COMPACT_ATOMS: atom_id res chain seq x y z
N MET A 1 -14.00 -26.67 17.05
CA MET A 1 -14.03 -25.20 17.10
C MET A 1 -14.73 -24.73 15.84
N ALA A 2 -15.68 -23.79 15.93
CA ALA A 2 -16.33 -23.23 14.74
C ALA A 2 -15.30 -22.39 13.98
N VAL A 3 -15.25 -22.55 12.66
CA VAL A 3 -14.49 -21.64 11.80
C VAL A 3 -15.26 -20.34 11.75
N GLU A 4 -14.66 -19.25 12.21
CA GLU A 4 -15.24 -17.92 12.02
C GLU A 4 -15.15 -17.56 10.54
N VAL A 5 -16.28 -17.17 9.96
CA VAL A 5 -16.36 -16.71 8.57
C VAL A 5 -16.29 -15.18 8.59
N SER A 6 -15.27 -14.61 7.95
CA SER A 6 -15.19 -13.18 7.76
C SER A 6 -16.31 -12.69 6.83
N ALA A 7 -16.83 -11.50 7.09
CA ALA A 7 -17.81 -10.88 6.20
C ALA A 7 -17.17 -10.50 4.86
N GLN A 8 -17.93 -10.57 3.78
CA GLN A 8 -17.52 -10.02 2.49
C GLN A 8 -17.34 -8.50 2.61
N VAL A 9 -16.28 -7.97 1.99
CA VAL A 9 -16.02 -6.53 1.90
C VAL A 9 -16.08 -6.07 0.44
N SER A 10 -16.82 -5.01 0.15
CA SER A 10 -16.91 -4.38 -1.17
C SER A 10 -15.90 -3.25 -1.30
N VAL A 11 -14.86 -3.43 -2.12
CA VAL A 11 -13.84 -2.39 -2.36
C VAL A 11 -14.46 -1.07 -2.85
N PRO A 12 -15.39 -1.05 -3.84
CA PRO A 12 -16.05 0.18 -4.27
C PRO A 12 -16.80 0.92 -3.16
N GLU A 13 -17.47 0.19 -2.26
CA GLU A 13 -18.17 0.82 -1.13
C GLU A 13 -17.19 1.45 -0.15
N VAL A 14 -16.08 0.76 0.16
CA VAL A 14 -15.08 1.28 1.09
C VAL A 14 -14.38 2.51 0.52
N ILE A 15 -14.11 2.57 -0.78
CA ILE A 15 -13.57 3.77 -1.45
C ILE A 15 -14.40 5.01 -1.12
N GLY A 16 -15.73 4.90 -1.17
CA GLY A 16 -16.67 5.99 -0.83
C GLY A 16 -16.60 6.46 0.64
N THR A 17 -15.89 5.74 1.50
CA THR A 17 -15.75 6.03 2.93
C THR A 17 -14.32 6.41 3.36
N LEU A 18 -13.36 6.42 2.43
CA LEU A 18 -11.99 6.78 2.76
C LEU A 18 -11.91 8.25 3.19
N PRO A 19 -11.22 8.56 4.30
CA PRO A 19 -11.30 9.90 4.90
C PRO A 19 -10.44 10.94 4.17
N GLY A 20 -9.57 10.54 3.23
CA GLY A 20 -8.80 11.45 2.41
C GLY A 20 -7.56 10.81 1.76
N PRO A 21 -6.71 11.62 1.10
CA PRO A 21 -5.43 11.18 0.55
C PRO A 21 -4.54 10.52 1.61
N TRP A 22 -3.87 9.44 1.22
CA TRP A 22 -2.96 8.63 2.03
C TRP A 22 -3.58 8.04 3.29
N GLN A 23 -4.90 8.07 3.43
CA GLN A 23 -5.58 7.41 4.52
C GLN A 23 -5.99 6.01 4.08
N GLN A 24 -5.68 5.03 4.91
CA GLN A 24 -5.90 3.62 4.62
C GLN A 24 -6.96 3.00 5.52
N ARG A 25 -7.59 1.92 5.03
CA ARG A 25 -8.42 1.02 5.83
C ARG A 25 -7.98 -0.42 5.60
N GLN A 26 -7.86 -1.19 6.68
CA GLN A 26 -7.70 -2.64 6.57
C GLN A 26 -9.04 -3.26 6.16
N LEU A 27 -9.03 -4.06 5.10
CA LEU A 27 -10.21 -4.73 4.56
C LEU A 27 -10.34 -6.17 5.03
N ALA A 28 -9.22 -6.89 5.07
CA ALA A 28 -9.19 -8.31 5.38
C ALA A 28 -7.83 -8.73 5.94
N GLU A 29 -7.82 -9.89 6.59
CA GLU A 29 -6.61 -10.61 6.99
C GLU A 29 -6.66 -11.98 6.31
N VAL A 30 -5.51 -12.43 5.80
CA VAL A 30 -5.35 -13.74 5.17
C VAL A 30 -4.00 -14.31 5.56
N ASN A 31 -4.01 -15.48 6.22
CA ASN A 31 -2.81 -16.08 6.81
C ASN A 31 -2.09 -15.10 7.74
N ASP A 32 -0.89 -14.68 7.36
CA ASP A 32 0.02 -13.76 8.04
C ASP A 32 0.18 -12.44 7.27
N ALA A 33 -0.83 -12.05 6.49
CA ALA A 33 -0.88 -10.82 5.71
C ALA A 33 -2.22 -10.08 5.91
N VAL A 34 -2.18 -8.77 5.67
CA VAL A 34 -3.36 -7.91 5.66
C VAL A 34 -3.56 -7.32 4.27
N VAL A 35 -4.82 -7.10 3.89
CA VAL A 35 -5.19 -6.33 2.71
C VAL A 35 -5.65 -4.96 3.18
N ARG A 36 -4.95 -3.90 2.75
CA ARG A 36 -5.33 -2.51 3.01
C ARG A 36 -5.76 -1.83 1.73
N LEU A 37 -6.67 -0.86 1.84
CA LEU A 37 -7.08 0.01 0.74
C LEU A 37 -6.74 1.45 1.12
N ALA A 38 -6.11 2.17 0.20
CA ALA A 38 -5.78 3.57 0.38
C ALA A 38 -6.12 4.39 -0.87
N ARG A 39 -6.44 5.68 -0.64
CA ARG A 39 -6.57 6.67 -1.71
C ARG A 39 -5.23 7.38 -1.89
N PHE A 40 -4.64 7.29 -3.06
CA PHE A 40 -3.38 7.95 -3.41
C PHE A 40 -3.69 9.28 -4.11
N HIS A 41 -2.97 10.34 -3.73
CA HIS A 41 -3.01 11.63 -4.41
C HIS A 41 -1.85 12.53 -3.94
N GLY A 42 -1.08 13.06 -4.89
CA GLY A 42 0.18 13.77 -4.67
C GLY A 42 1.36 12.80 -4.54
N ALA A 43 2.44 13.24 -3.89
CA ALA A 43 3.59 12.40 -3.57
C ALA A 43 3.55 11.99 -2.09
N PHE A 44 3.66 10.69 -1.82
CA PHE A 44 3.90 10.20 -0.47
C PHE A 44 5.37 10.41 -0.08
N PRO A 45 5.72 10.54 1.22
CA PRO A 45 7.12 10.63 1.63
C PRO A 45 7.92 9.38 1.21
N TRP A 46 9.20 9.58 0.91
CA TRP A 46 10.14 8.46 0.72
C TRP A 46 10.28 7.65 2.00
N HIS A 47 10.13 6.33 1.88
CA HIS A 47 10.20 5.40 3.00
C HIS A 47 10.70 4.02 2.54
N HIS A 48 10.90 3.11 3.49
CA HIS A 48 11.18 1.69 3.24
C HIS A 48 10.50 0.86 4.33
N HIS A 49 10.30 -0.43 4.06
CA HIS A 49 9.79 -1.41 5.03
C HIS A 49 10.81 -2.54 5.21
N ASP A 50 10.78 -3.21 6.35
CA ASP A 50 11.58 -4.43 6.59
C ASP A 50 10.90 -5.68 6.01
N GLU A 51 9.71 -5.50 5.44
CA GLU A 51 8.88 -6.47 4.76
C GLU A 51 8.75 -6.14 3.27
N ASP A 52 8.33 -7.13 2.48
CA ASP A 52 7.89 -6.90 1.11
C ASP A 52 6.47 -6.30 1.12
N GLU A 53 6.20 -5.35 0.23
CA GLU A 53 4.87 -4.73 0.07
C GLU A 53 4.39 -4.90 -1.37
N LEU A 54 3.20 -5.46 -1.54
CA LEU A 54 2.54 -5.57 -2.83
C LEU A 54 1.56 -4.41 -3.01
N PHE A 55 1.62 -3.76 -4.17
CA PHE A 55 0.61 -2.81 -4.65
C PHE A 55 -0.19 -3.46 -5.78
N LEU A 56 -1.52 -3.40 -5.69
CA LEU A 56 -2.45 -3.63 -6.79
C LEU A 56 -3.17 -2.30 -7.07
N CYS A 57 -3.03 -1.77 -8.28
CA CYS A 57 -3.79 -0.61 -8.70
C CYS A 57 -5.24 -1.03 -8.95
N TRP A 58 -6.15 -0.62 -8.07
CA TRP A 58 -7.56 -0.91 -8.20
C TRP A 58 -8.21 -0.01 -9.25
N ASP A 59 -7.93 1.29 -9.18
CA ASP A 59 -8.32 2.27 -10.21
C ASP A 59 -7.34 3.46 -10.27
N GLY A 60 -7.48 4.25 -11.34
CA GLY A 60 -6.65 5.42 -11.58
C GLY A 60 -5.30 5.06 -12.19
N THR A 61 -4.30 5.91 -11.95
CA THR A 61 -2.91 5.66 -12.37
C THR A 61 -1.99 6.36 -11.37
N PHE A 62 -0.93 5.66 -10.98
CA PHE A 62 0.11 6.19 -10.10
C PHE A 62 1.45 5.59 -10.49
N SER A 63 2.54 6.14 -9.97
CA SER A 63 3.88 5.56 -10.08
C SER A 63 4.38 5.13 -8.72
N ILE A 64 5.22 4.10 -8.71
CA ILE A 64 6.09 3.77 -7.58
C ILE A 64 7.48 4.23 -8.00
N GLU A 65 7.96 5.32 -7.42
CA GLU A 65 9.34 5.76 -7.58
C GLU A 65 10.26 4.95 -6.67
N LEU A 66 11.43 4.54 -7.19
CA LEU A 66 12.35 3.63 -6.54
C LEU A 66 13.74 4.26 -6.47
N GLU A 67 14.40 4.20 -5.31
CA GLU A 67 15.74 4.78 -5.17
C GLU A 67 16.75 4.05 -6.07
N GLY A 68 17.43 4.81 -6.93
CA GLY A 68 18.46 4.30 -7.84
C GLY A 68 17.93 3.42 -8.99
N ARG A 69 16.62 3.45 -9.29
CA ARG A 69 15.98 2.63 -10.33
C ARG A 69 14.97 3.45 -11.13
N GLU A 70 14.52 2.91 -12.26
CA GLU A 70 13.40 3.48 -12.99
C GLU A 70 12.09 3.30 -12.21
N SER A 71 11.24 4.33 -12.24
CA SER A 71 9.91 4.28 -11.64
C SER A 71 9.01 3.30 -12.38
N VAL A 72 8.13 2.64 -11.63
CA VAL A 72 7.13 1.72 -12.19
C VAL A 72 5.81 2.46 -12.32
N ILE A 73 5.22 2.50 -13.52
CA ILE A 73 3.90 3.09 -13.76
C ILE A 73 2.83 2.02 -13.56
N MET A 74 1.91 2.26 -12.64
CA MET A 74 0.81 1.39 -12.27
C MET A 74 -0.49 1.91 -12.89
N ARG A 75 -1.16 1.06 -13.68
CA ARG A 75 -2.51 1.27 -14.22
C ARG A 75 -3.49 0.29 -13.60
N THR A 76 -4.79 0.56 -13.72
CA THR A 76 -5.86 -0.33 -13.25
C THR A 76 -5.59 -1.81 -13.60
N GLY A 77 -5.53 -2.65 -12.57
CA GLY A 77 -5.28 -4.08 -12.66
C GLY A 77 -3.80 -4.48 -12.55
N ASP A 78 -2.87 -3.54 -12.62
CA ASP A 78 -1.44 -3.83 -12.48
C ASP A 78 -1.07 -4.18 -11.04
N VAL A 79 -0.12 -5.10 -10.90
CA VAL A 79 0.45 -5.54 -9.63
C VAL A 79 1.95 -5.33 -9.64
N PHE A 80 2.49 -4.81 -8.54
CA PHE A 80 3.92 -4.64 -8.34
C PHE A 80 4.31 -4.91 -6.90
N VAL A 81 5.46 -5.53 -6.69
CA VAL A 81 6.01 -5.78 -5.35
C VAL A 81 7.23 -4.91 -5.16
N VAL A 82 7.22 -4.10 -4.10
CA VAL A 82 8.42 -3.44 -3.59
C VAL A 82 9.12 -4.42 -2.63
N PRO A 83 10.35 -4.86 -2.93
CA PRO A 83 11.10 -5.72 -2.02
C PRO A 83 11.49 -4.98 -0.74
N ARG A 84 11.58 -5.73 0.36
CA ARG A 84 12.06 -5.25 1.65
C ARG A 84 13.36 -4.45 1.53
N GLY A 85 13.47 -3.39 2.31
CA GLY A 85 14.62 -2.50 2.36
C GLY A 85 14.78 -1.58 1.14
N LEU A 86 14.00 -1.75 0.07
CA LEU A 86 14.05 -0.84 -1.08
C LEU A 86 13.29 0.44 -0.74
N ARG A 87 14.04 1.55 -0.73
CA ARG A 87 13.45 2.87 -0.53
C ARG A 87 12.61 3.27 -1.73
N HIS A 88 11.37 3.66 -1.48
CA HIS A 88 10.40 3.96 -2.50
C HIS A 88 9.42 5.07 -2.07
N ARG A 89 8.62 5.56 -3.02
CA ARG A 89 7.41 6.36 -2.73
C ARG A 89 6.34 6.18 -3.82
N PRO A 90 5.07 6.01 -3.44
CA PRO A 90 3.97 6.20 -4.38
C PRO A 90 3.76 7.68 -4.74
N VAL A 91 3.51 7.95 -6.02
CA VAL A 91 3.16 9.28 -6.54
C VAL A 91 1.97 9.16 -7.48
N ALA A 92 0.91 9.92 -7.22
CA ALA A 92 -0.30 9.93 -8.03
C ALA A 92 -0.70 11.38 -8.36
N ASP A 93 -0.59 11.78 -9.63
CA ASP A 93 -0.94 13.13 -10.07
C ASP A 93 -2.45 13.40 -9.95
N GLU A 94 -3.26 12.37 -10.18
CA GLU A 94 -4.70 12.36 -9.98
C GLU A 94 -5.08 11.33 -8.90
N PRO A 95 -6.27 11.44 -8.28
CA PRO A 95 -6.74 10.44 -7.33
C PRO A 95 -6.74 9.03 -7.93
N ALA A 96 -6.08 8.11 -7.23
CA ALA A 96 -6.05 6.68 -7.55
C ALA A 96 -6.31 5.85 -6.29
N HIS A 97 -6.67 4.58 -6.46
CA HIS A 97 -6.87 3.66 -5.34
C HIS A 97 -5.97 2.45 -5.50
N ALA A 98 -5.28 2.10 -4.43
CA ALA A 98 -4.43 0.92 -4.38
C ALA A 98 -4.90 0.00 -3.25
N LEU A 99 -4.91 -1.29 -3.56
CA LEU A 99 -4.90 -2.32 -2.54
C LEU A 99 -3.45 -2.65 -2.23
N MET A 100 -3.08 -2.67 -0.95
CA MET A 100 -1.78 -3.15 -0.50
C MET A 100 -1.92 -4.49 0.19
N VAL A 101 -0.98 -5.40 -0.06
CA VAL A 101 -0.83 -6.65 0.68
C VAL A 101 0.53 -6.67 1.36
N GLU A 102 0.51 -6.73 2.68
CA GLU A 102 1.67 -6.48 3.54
C GLU A 102 1.52 -7.19 4.89
N LYS A 103 2.50 -7.07 5.77
CA LYS A 103 2.39 -7.60 7.14
C LYS A 103 1.51 -6.70 8.01
N PRO A 104 0.82 -7.26 9.02
CA PRO A 104 0.10 -6.45 10.00
C PRO A 104 0.96 -5.36 10.65
N GLU A 105 2.24 -5.64 10.87
CA GLU A 105 3.21 -4.74 11.51
C GLU A 105 3.79 -3.67 10.57
N THR A 106 3.59 -3.79 9.25
CA THR A 106 4.12 -2.85 8.27
C THR A 106 3.56 -1.46 8.52
N LYS A 107 4.48 -0.53 8.82
CA LYS A 107 4.18 0.86 9.19
C LYS A 107 4.08 1.70 7.94
N GLN A 108 2.95 2.37 7.72
CA GLN A 108 2.71 3.19 6.54
C GLN A 108 3.82 4.21 6.21
N TYR A 109 4.45 4.85 7.19
CA TYR A 109 5.52 5.84 6.97
C TYR A 109 6.94 5.24 6.96
N GLY A 110 7.02 3.91 6.88
CA GLY A 110 8.26 3.15 6.87
C GLY A 110 8.79 2.75 8.25
N SER A 111 9.78 1.88 8.22
CA SER A 111 10.60 1.54 9.38
C SER A 111 11.50 2.73 9.74
N GLN A 112 11.62 3.01 11.04
CA GLN A 112 12.64 3.95 11.49
C GLN A 112 14.00 3.28 11.37
N PRO A 113 15.07 4.02 11.02
CA PRO A 113 16.41 3.47 11.14
C PRO A 113 16.62 3.00 12.58
N GLU A 114 17.09 1.77 12.75
CA GLU A 114 17.50 1.29 14.07
C GLU A 114 18.49 2.32 14.64
N ASN A 115 18.21 2.80 15.86
CA ASN A 115 18.94 3.89 16.52
C ASN A 115 20.46 3.83 16.26
N GLY A 116 21.01 4.79 15.49
CA GLY A 116 22.45 5.10 15.57
C GLY A 116 23.26 5.29 14.30
N GLN A 117 22.67 5.46 13.11
CA GLN A 117 23.45 5.89 11.93
C GLN A 117 22.84 7.16 11.33
N VAL A 118 23.51 8.28 11.66
CA VAL A 118 23.43 9.57 10.95
C VAL A 118 24.61 9.65 10.01
#